data_AF-A0A836VXN5-F1
#
_entry.id   AF-A0A836VXN5-F1
#
_cell.length_a   1.000
_cell.length_b   1.000
_cell.length_c   1.000
_cell.angle_alpha   90.00
_cell.angle_beta   90.00
_cell.angle_gamma   90.00
#
_symmetry.space_group_name_H-M   'P 1'
#
loop_
_entity.id
_entity.type
_entity.pdbx_description
1 polymer ?
#
loop_
_entity_poly.entity_id
_entity_poly.type
_entity_poly.pdbx_seq_one_letter_code
_entity_poly.pdbx_strand_id
1 'polypeptide(L)'
;MKFVAVNLRMSGLATQEEIAQAFGHSVITQRRWEKRFQEDGLDGLGKKTRGRPRTVPETCDTMLRKWFSEGVSNIEMARRLMVSEATIHRALARLGLHRRRAVSDPLPWPDESDGKEASPNGQSADGNATEEESHSPHESGSSANVDRVKTGVDVVDEGGCEGAPEETSSELLPDVAVSEFTVDRDPDDRSGDRAMARVGQLDDATPLFGNRQTLRQVGVLMAVPLLVQSGLLGTFSTVYHSLSPAFYGLRTMVVILFLSALLRIKRPEHFKEYNPQELGHLFGLDRAPEVKTVRRKLTELAGRNRARELMFAVAQRRIDDDPDRVAFLYIDGHVREYYG
;
A
#
# COMPACT_ATOMS: atom_id res chain seq x y z
N MET A 1 17.27 17.11 -17.80
CA MET A 1 17.10 18.58 -17.74
C MET A 1 18.42 19.34 -17.67
N LYS A 2 19.19 19.30 -16.57
CA LYS A 2 20.43 20.12 -16.44
C LYS A 2 21.48 19.88 -17.54
N PHE A 3 21.66 18.63 -17.96
CA PHE A 3 22.61 18.29 -19.03
C PHE A 3 22.23 18.90 -20.38
N VAL A 4 20.95 18.89 -20.74
CA VAL A 4 20.45 19.46 -22.00
C VAL A 4 20.66 20.98 -22.01
N ALA A 5 20.38 21.66 -20.90
CA ALA A 5 20.60 23.10 -20.76
C ALA A 5 22.08 23.50 -20.87
N VAL A 6 23.01 22.67 -20.36
CA VAL A 6 24.45 22.92 -20.52
C VAL A 6 24.92 22.60 -21.94
N ASN A 7 24.40 21.52 -22.54
CA ASN A 7 24.78 21.12 -23.90
C ASN A 7 24.34 22.18 -24.94
N LEU A 8 23.12 22.72 -24.83
CA LEU A 8 22.64 23.82 -25.68
C LEU A 8 23.51 25.08 -25.60
N ARG A 9 24.11 25.35 -24.43
CA ARG A 9 25.07 26.43 -24.29
C ARG A 9 26.40 26.09 -24.97
N MET A 10 26.92 24.89 -24.74
CA MET A 10 28.21 24.45 -25.30
C MET A 10 28.19 24.30 -26.81
N SER A 11 27.05 23.94 -27.39
CA SER A 11 26.85 23.88 -28.83
C SER A 11 26.64 25.25 -29.49
N GLY A 12 26.61 26.33 -28.69
CA GLY A 12 26.44 27.71 -29.18
C GLY A 12 25.05 28.01 -29.76
N LEU A 13 24.06 27.14 -29.53
CA LEU A 13 22.73 27.24 -30.15
C LEU A 13 21.81 28.23 -29.43
N ALA A 14 22.11 28.59 -28.18
CA ALA A 14 21.32 29.54 -27.41
C ALA A 14 22.16 30.31 -26.37
N THR A 15 21.71 31.51 -26.02
CA THR A 15 22.30 32.33 -24.97
C THR A 15 21.89 31.86 -23.58
N GLN A 16 22.66 32.25 -22.55
CA GLN A 16 22.33 31.88 -21.15
C GLN A 16 20.97 32.43 -20.70
N GLU A 17 20.54 33.54 -21.27
CA GLU A 17 19.27 34.21 -20.96
C GLU A 17 18.08 33.45 -21.55
N GLU A 18 18.18 33.06 -22.82
CA GLU A 18 17.16 32.24 -23.51
C GLU A 18 17.00 30.87 -22.84
N ILE A 19 18.12 30.22 -22.48
CA ILE A 19 18.10 28.93 -21.78
C ILE A 19 17.47 29.09 -20.39
N ALA A 20 17.85 30.14 -19.64
CA ALA A 20 17.28 30.43 -18.33
C ALA A 20 15.75 30.64 -18.40
N GLN A 21 15.28 31.39 -19.40
CA GLN A 21 13.86 31.65 -19.61
C GLN A 21 13.09 30.40 -20.05
N ALA A 22 13.62 29.64 -21.01
CA ALA A 22 12.97 28.44 -21.54
C ALA A 22 12.88 27.29 -20.51
N PHE A 23 13.93 27.09 -19.71
CA PHE A 23 13.98 26.03 -18.68
C PHE A 23 13.50 26.48 -17.30
N GLY A 24 13.08 27.75 -17.14
CA GLY A 24 12.48 28.27 -15.91
C GLY A 24 13.45 28.34 -14.72
N HIS A 25 14.71 28.68 -14.94
CA HIS A 25 15.71 28.88 -13.88
C HIS A 25 16.54 30.14 -14.09
N SER A 26 17.22 30.64 -13.06
CA SER A 26 18.02 31.87 -13.18
C SER A 26 19.30 31.67 -14.02
N VAL A 27 19.79 32.75 -14.62
CA VAL A 27 21.09 32.80 -15.33
C VAL A 27 22.25 32.37 -14.42
N ILE A 28 22.18 32.72 -13.13
CA ILE A 28 23.17 32.31 -12.13
C ILE A 28 23.18 30.78 -11.95
N THR A 29 22.02 30.14 -12.00
CA THR A 29 21.89 28.68 -11.90
C THR A 29 22.47 27.99 -13.11
N GLN A 30 22.23 28.54 -14.30
CA GLN A 30 22.80 28.07 -15.57
C GLN A 30 24.34 28.13 -15.56
N ARG A 31 24.92 29.27 -15.20
CA ARG A 31 26.38 29.43 -15.05
C ARG A 31 26.99 28.43 -14.05
N ARG A 32 26.28 28.13 -12.96
CA ARG A 32 26.72 27.16 -11.96
C ARG A 32 26.69 25.72 -12.50
N TRP A 33 25.75 25.37 -13.37
CA TRP A 33 25.71 24.06 -14.00
C TRP A 33 26.81 23.93 -15.05
N GLU A 34 27.05 24.96 -15.86
CA GLU A 34 28.16 25.01 -16.82
C GLU A 34 29.51 24.82 -16.11
N LYS A 35 29.77 25.57 -15.04
CA LYS A 35 31.00 25.44 -14.26
C LYS A 35 31.20 24.03 -13.69
N ARG A 36 30.14 23.44 -13.11
CA ARG A 36 30.21 22.06 -12.57
C ARG A 36 30.39 21.01 -13.65
N PHE A 37 29.84 21.23 -14.83
CA PHE A 37 30.04 20.34 -15.95
C PHE A 37 31.46 20.42 -16.51
N GLN A 38 32.08 21.61 -16.49
CA GLN A 38 33.48 21.78 -16.84
C GLN A 38 34.43 21.14 -15.82
N GLU A 39 34.10 21.21 -14.52
CA GLU A 39 34.94 20.67 -13.43
C GLU A 39 34.78 19.15 -13.26
N ASP A 40 33.54 18.66 -13.19
CA ASP A 40 33.22 17.29 -12.76
C ASP A 40 32.49 16.48 -13.87
N GLY A 41 32.39 17.02 -15.09
CA GLY A 41 31.68 16.37 -16.20
C GLY A 41 30.18 16.13 -15.93
N LEU A 42 29.66 15.02 -16.46
CA LEU A 42 28.26 14.60 -16.25
C LEU A 42 27.92 14.40 -14.76
N ASP A 43 28.86 13.88 -13.97
CA ASP A 43 28.65 13.56 -12.55
C ASP A 43 28.45 14.82 -11.70
N GLY A 44 29.04 15.94 -12.09
CA GLY A 44 28.87 17.26 -11.47
C GLY A 44 27.43 17.80 -11.50
N LEU A 45 26.64 17.37 -12.47
CA LEU A 45 25.23 17.77 -12.62
C LEU A 45 24.26 16.93 -11.77
N GLY A 46 24.75 15.81 -11.23
CA GLY A 46 24.03 14.90 -10.36
C GLY A 46 23.47 15.55 -9.09
N LYS A 47 22.50 14.90 -8.46
CA LYS A 47 22.02 15.29 -7.13
C LYS A 47 23.06 14.87 -6.10
N LYS A 48 23.86 15.82 -5.61
CA LYS A 48 24.68 15.59 -4.39
C LYS A 48 23.72 15.38 -3.21
N THR A 49 23.76 14.20 -2.60
CA THR A 49 23.07 13.91 -1.34
C THR A 49 23.60 14.87 -0.28
N ARG A 50 22.73 15.77 0.20
CA ARG A 50 23.08 16.68 1.29
C ARG A 50 22.91 15.96 2.62
N GLY A 51 24.00 15.82 3.36
CA GLY A 51 24.01 15.32 4.72
C GLY A 51 25.09 14.28 4.97
N ARG A 52 25.61 14.25 6.20
CA ARG A 52 26.51 13.19 6.67
C ARG A 52 25.76 11.86 6.64
N PRO A 53 26.28 10.80 6.01
CA PRO A 53 25.63 9.50 6.03
C PRO A 53 25.45 9.04 7.48
N ARG A 54 24.25 8.58 7.82
CA ARG A 54 23.94 8.00 9.13
C ARG A 54 24.49 6.57 9.17
N THR A 55 25.78 6.47 9.43
CA THR A 55 26.52 5.21 9.57
C THR A 55 27.04 5.12 10.99
N VAL A 56 27.16 3.88 11.51
CA VAL A 56 27.84 3.64 12.78
C VAL A 56 29.31 4.10 12.64
N PRO A 57 29.80 4.98 13.53
CA PRO A 57 31.18 5.45 13.48
C PRO A 57 32.16 4.30 13.68
N GLU A 58 33.32 4.38 13.04
CA GLU A 58 34.38 3.34 13.07
C GLU A 58 34.88 3.04 14.49
N THR A 59 34.71 3.98 15.42
CA THR A 59 35.00 3.82 16.84
C THR A 59 34.24 2.66 17.50
N CYS A 60 33.09 2.27 16.95
CA CYS A 60 32.27 1.18 17.49
C CYS A 60 32.60 -0.19 16.88
N ASP A 61 33.51 -0.26 15.90
CA ASP A 61 33.79 -1.49 15.16
C ASP A 61 34.46 -2.57 16.02
N THR A 62 35.28 -2.17 17.01
CA THR A 62 35.90 -3.08 17.98
C THR A 62 34.87 -3.73 18.90
N MET A 63 33.87 -2.96 19.34
CA MET A 63 32.75 -3.45 20.14
C MET A 63 31.85 -4.38 19.34
N LEU A 64 31.57 -4.03 18.07
CA LEU A 64 30.80 -4.89 17.17
C LEU A 64 31.49 -6.24 16.92
N ARG A 65 32.81 -6.26 16.71
CA ARG A 65 33.59 -7.51 16.59
C ARG A 65 33.47 -8.36 17.85
N LYS A 66 33.61 -7.75 19.03
CA LYS A 66 33.50 -8.43 20.31
C LYS A 66 32.12 -9.04 20.53
N TRP A 67 31.05 -8.25 20.38
CA TRP A 67 29.67 -8.75 20.52
C TRP A 67 29.31 -9.79 19.47
N PHE A 68 29.89 -9.70 18.26
CA PHE A 68 29.69 -10.70 17.24
C PHE A 68 30.34 -12.03 17.62
N SER A 69 31.56 -12.02 18.18
CA SER A 69 32.22 -13.23 18.70
C SER A 69 31.52 -13.83 19.93
N GLU A 70 30.88 -12.99 20.75
CA GLU A 70 30.08 -13.42 21.90
C GLU A 70 28.68 -13.94 21.52
N GLY A 71 28.32 -13.93 20.23
CA GLY A 71 27.04 -14.48 19.74
C GLY A 71 25.82 -13.56 19.91
N VAL A 72 25.97 -12.35 20.46
CA VAL A 72 24.89 -11.37 20.73
C VAL A 72 24.08 -11.08 19.47
N SER A 73 22.75 -11.15 19.48
CA SER A 73 21.94 -10.95 18.25
C SER A 73 22.06 -9.54 17.65
N ASN A 74 21.84 -9.41 16.34
CA ASN A 74 21.91 -8.12 15.65
C ASN A 74 20.88 -7.10 16.20
N ILE A 75 19.72 -7.60 16.64
CA ILE A 75 18.67 -6.82 17.31
C ILE A 75 19.18 -6.28 18.66
N GLU A 76 19.89 -7.11 19.43
CA GLU A 76 20.43 -6.72 20.73
C GLU A 76 21.59 -5.73 20.58
N MET A 77 22.45 -5.91 19.59
CA MET A 77 23.48 -4.90 19.25
C MET A 77 22.85 -3.56 18.83
N ALA A 78 21.77 -3.61 18.05
CA ALA A 78 21.02 -2.43 17.61
C ALA A 78 20.41 -1.67 18.79
N ARG A 79 19.82 -2.40 19.74
CA ARG A 79 19.29 -1.85 21.00
C ARG A 79 20.40 -1.16 21.82
N ARG A 80 21.55 -1.81 22.00
CA ARG A 80 22.67 -1.27 22.79
C ARG A 80 23.29 -0.01 22.20
N LEU A 81 23.34 0.11 20.88
CA LEU A 81 23.89 1.27 20.19
C LEU A 81 22.82 2.33 19.85
N MET A 82 21.54 2.10 20.18
CA MET A 82 20.42 2.97 19.84
C MET A 82 20.33 3.25 18.32
N VAL A 83 20.59 2.23 17.51
CA VAL A 83 20.54 2.33 16.04
C VAL A 83 19.58 1.27 15.49
N SER A 84 19.08 1.46 14.27
CA SER A 84 18.27 0.43 13.61
C SER A 84 19.09 -0.82 13.27
N GLU A 85 18.44 -1.98 13.28
CA GLU A 85 19.01 -3.28 12.89
C GLU A 85 19.67 -3.23 11.51
N ALA A 86 19.03 -2.56 10.54
CA ALA A 86 19.58 -2.37 9.19
C ALA A 86 20.91 -1.60 9.18
N THR A 87 21.20 -0.78 10.18
CA THR A 87 22.48 -0.07 10.29
C THR A 87 23.55 -0.95 10.89
N ILE A 88 23.20 -1.83 11.84
CA ILE A 88 24.10 -2.88 12.34
C ILE A 88 24.42 -3.89 11.23
N HIS A 89 23.44 -4.31 10.43
CA HIS A 89 23.69 -5.15 9.25
C HIS A 89 24.70 -4.52 8.29
N ARG A 90 24.56 -3.23 7.99
CA ARG A 90 25.52 -2.50 7.14
C ARG A 90 26.90 -2.37 7.79
N ALA A 91 26.96 -2.16 9.11
CA ALA A 91 28.22 -2.09 9.84
C ALA A 91 28.94 -3.45 9.89
N LEU A 92 28.21 -4.56 10.11
CA LEU A 92 28.76 -5.91 10.10
C LEU A 92 29.19 -6.34 8.70
N ALA A 93 28.41 -6.00 7.66
CA ALA A 93 28.79 -6.21 6.27
C ALA A 93 30.07 -5.44 5.89
N ARG A 94 30.22 -4.19 6.37
CA ARG A 94 31.47 -3.41 6.24
C ARG A 94 32.65 -4.11 6.91
N LEU A 95 32.42 -4.80 8.02
CA LEU A 95 33.45 -5.56 8.75
C LEU A 95 33.67 -6.99 8.23
N GLY A 96 32.94 -7.41 7.19
CA GLY A 96 33.01 -8.77 6.64
C GLY A 96 32.40 -9.86 7.54
N LEU A 97 31.69 -9.48 8.60
CA LEU A 97 31.13 -10.41 9.58
C LEU A 97 29.72 -10.84 9.16
N HIS A 98 29.58 -12.11 8.80
CA HIS A 98 28.31 -12.70 8.35
C HIS A 98 27.97 -13.89 9.24
N ARG A 99 26.75 -13.92 9.80
CA ARG A 99 26.26 -15.13 10.47
C ARG A 99 25.79 -16.10 9.41
N ARG A 100 26.27 -17.35 9.48
CA ARG A 100 25.69 -18.43 8.69
C ARG A 100 24.25 -18.60 9.16
N ARG A 101 23.30 -18.38 8.25
CA ARG A 101 21.88 -18.67 8.52
C ARG A 101 21.81 -20.15 8.91
N ALA A 102 21.37 -20.44 10.13
CA ALA A 102 21.03 -21.80 10.50
C ALA A 102 19.98 -22.28 9.51
N VAL A 103 20.30 -23.33 8.76
CA VAL A 103 19.31 -24.05 7.97
C VAL A 103 18.37 -24.63 9.03
N SER A 104 17.14 -24.14 9.06
CA SER A 104 16.09 -24.75 9.84
C SER A 104 15.92 -26.16 9.30
N ASP A 105 16.20 -27.18 10.11
CA ASP A 105 15.84 -28.56 9.79
C ASP A 105 14.36 -28.59 9.41
N PRO A 106 13.95 -29.36 8.38
CA PRO A 106 12.55 -29.51 8.05
C PRO A 106 11.82 -30.01 9.28
N LEU A 107 10.84 -29.24 9.77
CA LEU A 107 9.97 -29.71 10.85
C LEU A 107 9.27 -30.99 10.38
N PRO A 108 9.27 -32.08 11.18
CA PRO A 108 8.49 -33.26 10.87
C PRO A 108 7.01 -32.89 10.94
N TRP A 109 6.36 -32.87 9.79
CA TRP A 109 4.90 -32.89 9.74
C TRP A 109 4.46 -34.32 10.14
N PRO A 110 3.57 -34.48 11.12
CA PRO A 110 3.00 -35.78 11.41
C PRO A 110 1.96 -36.10 10.33
N ASP A 111 2.22 -37.09 9.49
CA ASP A 111 1.19 -37.65 8.62
C ASP A 111 0.17 -38.40 9.46
N GLU A 112 -1.09 -37.96 9.42
CA GLU A 112 -2.23 -38.75 9.88
C GLU A 112 -2.40 -39.94 8.94
N SER A 113 -1.95 -41.12 9.38
CA SER A 113 -2.55 -42.38 8.94
C SER A 113 -2.34 -43.48 9.99
N ASP A 114 -3.49 -43.93 10.49
CA ASP A 114 -3.86 -45.20 11.12
C ASP A 114 -2.83 -46.04 11.89
N GLY A 115 -3.26 -46.35 13.11
CA GLY A 115 -2.52 -47.17 14.06
C GLY A 115 -2.27 -48.60 13.59
N LYS A 116 -1.11 -49.11 14.00
CA LYS A 116 -0.95 -50.47 14.47
C LYS A 116 0.25 -50.52 15.41
N GLU A 117 -0.03 -50.87 16.65
CA GLU A 117 0.96 -51.34 17.60
C GLU A 117 1.73 -52.53 17.02
N ALA A 118 3.06 -52.50 17.11
CA ALA A 118 3.88 -53.67 17.46
C ALA A 118 5.33 -53.23 17.72
N SER A 119 5.81 -53.55 18.91
CA SER A 119 7.24 -53.53 19.28
C SER A 119 7.86 -54.93 18.98
N PRO A 120 9.15 -55.19 19.21
CA PRO A 120 10.21 -55.16 18.19
C PRO A 120 10.86 -56.54 17.95
N ASN A 121 11.36 -56.86 16.75
CA ASN A 121 12.52 -57.74 16.59
C ASN A 121 13.17 -57.73 15.19
N GLY A 122 14.50 -57.80 15.17
CA GLY A 122 15.28 -58.68 14.28
C GLY A 122 15.45 -58.34 12.78
N GLN A 123 16.52 -57.61 12.48
CA GLN A 123 17.55 -57.85 11.44
C GLN A 123 17.23 -58.63 10.13
N SER A 124 17.57 -57.97 9.00
CA SER A 124 18.15 -58.50 7.74
C SER A 124 17.23 -59.33 6.83
N ALA A 125 17.26 -59.31 5.50
CA ALA A 125 17.93 -58.56 4.43
C ALA A 125 17.29 -59.03 3.08
N ASP A 126 17.46 -58.23 2.03
CA ASP A 126 17.41 -58.56 0.58
C ASP A 126 16.10 -58.95 -0.14
N GLY A 127 15.89 -58.29 -1.30
CA GLY A 127 15.52 -59.00 -2.55
C GLY A 127 14.31 -58.52 -3.35
N ASN A 128 14.52 -57.54 -4.25
CA ASN A 128 14.05 -57.40 -5.65
C ASN A 128 12.59 -57.78 -6.06
N ALA A 129 11.83 -56.80 -6.60
CA ALA A 129 11.38 -56.65 -8.02
C ALA A 129 10.33 -57.68 -8.52
N THR A 130 9.29 -57.42 -9.32
CA THR A 130 8.78 -56.30 -10.14
C THR A 130 7.31 -56.68 -10.51
N GLU A 131 6.51 -55.71 -11.00
CA GLU A 131 5.39 -55.89 -11.98
C GLU A 131 4.15 -56.69 -11.49
N GLU A 132 2.88 -56.43 -11.85
CA GLU A 132 2.25 -55.67 -12.94
C GLU A 132 0.73 -55.51 -12.63
N GLU A 133 0.12 -54.49 -13.20
CA GLU A 133 -1.24 -54.45 -13.77
C GLU A 133 -2.50 -54.87 -12.96
N SER A 134 -3.43 -53.91 -12.81
CA SER A 134 -4.68 -53.81 -13.61
C SER A 134 -5.98 -53.47 -12.85
N HIS A 135 -6.82 -52.72 -13.57
CA HIS A 135 -8.29 -52.62 -13.50
C HIS A 135 -8.97 -51.69 -12.46
N SER A 136 -9.53 -50.62 -13.05
CA SER A 136 -10.65 -49.75 -12.62
C SER A 136 -11.98 -50.52 -12.47
N PRO A 137 -13.16 -49.86 -12.41
CA PRO A 137 -13.64 -48.76 -11.56
C PRO A 137 -14.98 -49.16 -10.86
N HIS A 138 -15.39 -48.53 -9.76
CA HIS A 138 -16.84 -48.48 -9.46
C HIS A 138 -17.23 -47.20 -8.71
N GLU A 139 -18.22 -46.54 -9.30
CA GLU A 139 -19.03 -45.45 -8.76
C GLU A 139 -19.71 -45.85 -7.45
N SER A 140 -19.93 -44.88 -6.56
CA SER A 140 -21.27 -44.52 -6.04
C SER A 140 -21.11 -43.43 -4.99
N GLY A 141 -21.91 -42.38 -5.14
CA GLY A 141 -21.85 -41.20 -4.29
C GLY A 141 -22.41 -41.42 -2.89
N SER A 142 -22.16 -40.45 -2.02
CA SER A 142 -23.20 -39.91 -1.15
C SER A 142 -22.76 -38.57 -0.61
N SER A 143 -23.65 -37.61 -0.77
CA SER A 143 -23.77 -36.39 0.02
C SER A 143 -23.73 -36.71 1.52
N ALA A 144 -23.01 -35.92 2.32
CA ALA A 144 -23.52 -35.34 3.54
C ALA A 144 -22.53 -34.36 4.17
N ASN A 145 -23.13 -33.30 4.69
CA ASN A 145 -22.63 -32.05 5.23
C ASN A 145 -22.17 -32.18 6.70
N VAL A 146 -21.71 -31.04 7.27
CA VAL A 146 -21.49 -30.69 8.70
C VAL A 146 -20.27 -31.37 9.39
N ASP A 147 -19.39 -30.70 10.14
CA ASP A 147 -19.68 -29.78 11.24
C ASP A 147 -18.54 -28.78 11.57
N ARG A 148 -18.95 -27.52 11.77
CA ARG A 148 -18.12 -26.41 12.26
C ARG A 148 -18.41 -26.24 13.76
N VAL A 149 -17.46 -26.64 14.58
CA VAL A 149 -17.54 -26.57 16.05
C VAL A 149 -17.68 -25.12 16.52
N LYS A 150 -18.77 -24.86 17.27
CA LYS A 150 -19.02 -23.66 18.06
C LYS A 150 -18.63 -23.96 19.52
N THR A 151 -17.81 -23.11 20.13
CA THR A 151 -17.64 -23.06 21.59
C THR A 151 -18.41 -21.86 22.13
N GLY A 152 -19.43 -22.14 22.96
CA GLY A 152 -20.23 -21.14 23.65
C GLY A 152 -19.60 -20.67 24.95
N VAL A 153 -20.04 -19.50 25.41
CA VAL A 153 -20.10 -19.12 26.82
C VAL A 153 -21.39 -18.34 27.02
N ASP A 154 -22.22 -18.84 27.93
CA ASP A 154 -23.53 -18.33 28.33
C ASP A 154 -23.43 -17.10 29.25
N VAL A 155 -24.34 -16.13 29.08
CA VAL A 155 -24.88 -15.32 30.20
C VAL A 155 -26.37 -15.00 29.96
N VAL A 156 -27.17 -15.72 30.73
CA VAL A 156 -28.51 -15.49 31.34
C VAL A 156 -29.38 -14.30 30.90
N ASP A 157 -30.62 -14.68 30.57
CA ASP A 157 -31.86 -13.96 30.27
C ASP A 157 -32.56 -13.40 31.53
N GLU A 158 -33.34 -12.32 31.39
CA GLU A 158 -34.72 -12.21 31.92
C GLU A 158 -35.35 -10.84 31.57
N GLY A 159 -36.53 -10.89 30.94
CA GLY A 159 -37.62 -9.91 31.15
C GLY A 159 -38.04 -9.04 29.96
N GLY A 160 -39.05 -9.50 29.21
CA GLY A 160 -39.60 -8.84 28.02
C GLY A 160 -40.62 -7.71 28.25
N CYS A 161 -41.01 -7.05 27.15
CA CYS A 161 -42.40 -6.93 26.65
C CYS A 161 -42.46 -5.97 25.44
N GLU A 162 -42.82 -6.55 24.29
CA GLU A 162 -43.74 -6.05 23.25
C GLU A 162 -43.55 -4.65 22.64
N GLY A 163 -43.18 -4.64 21.34
CA GLY A 163 -43.36 -3.49 20.46
C GLY A 163 -42.61 -3.63 19.13
N ALA A 164 -43.19 -4.34 18.16
CA ALA A 164 -42.89 -4.20 16.74
C ALA A 164 -44.20 -4.41 15.95
N PRO A 165 -44.36 -3.93 14.71
CA PRO A 165 -43.40 -3.23 13.86
C PRO A 165 -43.95 -1.92 13.24
N GLU A 166 -43.09 -0.99 12.84
CA GLU A 166 -43.39 -0.17 11.66
C GLU A 166 -42.25 -0.31 10.66
N GLU A 167 -42.59 -0.99 9.57
CA GLU A 167 -41.79 -1.18 8.38
C GLU A 167 -41.50 0.18 7.73
N THR A 168 -40.22 0.52 7.58
CA THR A 168 -39.80 1.46 6.55
C THR A 168 -38.90 0.70 5.58
N SER A 169 -39.59 0.10 4.61
CA SER A 169 -39.00 -0.56 3.47
C SER A 169 -38.25 0.44 2.59
N SER A 170 -37.00 0.07 2.28
CA SER A 170 -36.40 0.19 0.94
C SER A 170 -36.24 1.59 0.34
N GLU A 171 -34.99 2.07 0.33
CA GLU A 171 -34.39 2.54 -0.92
C GLU A 171 -33.00 1.91 -1.11
N LEU A 172 -32.91 1.11 -2.17
CA LEU A 172 -31.75 0.36 -2.62
C LEU A 172 -30.61 1.30 -3.01
N LEU A 173 -29.57 1.35 -2.18
CA LEU A 173 -28.26 1.84 -2.62
C LEU A 173 -27.66 0.80 -3.57
N PRO A 174 -27.00 1.21 -4.67
CA PRO A 174 -26.40 0.27 -5.60
C PRO A 174 -25.38 -0.60 -4.85
N ASP A 175 -25.60 -1.91 -4.95
CA ASP A 175 -24.82 -2.99 -4.35
C ASP A 175 -23.39 -2.99 -4.92
N VAL A 176 -22.55 -2.09 -4.41
CA VAL A 176 -21.11 -2.27 -4.50
C VAL A 176 -20.80 -3.29 -3.41
N ALA A 177 -20.77 -4.57 -3.77
CA ALA A 177 -20.31 -5.64 -2.90
C ALA A 177 -18.84 -5.41 -2.55
N VAL A 178 -18.59 -4.52 -1.58
CA VAL A 178 -17.28 -4.33 -0.97
C VAL A 178 -17.15 -5.45 0.05
N SER A 179 -16.10 -6.25 -0.06
CA SER A 179 -15.74 -7.16 1.03
C SER A 179 -15.44 -6.30 2.26
N GLU A 180 -16.39 -6.22 3.19
CA GLU A 180 -16.29 -5.46 4.45
C GLU A 180 -15.39 -6.17 5.47
N PHE A 181 -14.38 -6.90 5.02
CA PHE A 181 -13.53 -7.69 5.89
C PHE A 181 -12.52 -6.80 6.61
N THR A 182 -12.62 -6.77 7.93
CA THR A 182 -11.66 -6.13 8.84
C THR A 182 -11.37 -7.10 9.97
N VAL A 183 -10.10 -7.34 10.25
CA VAL A 183 -9.64 -8.12 11.41
C VAL A 183 -9.68 -7.25 12.65
N ASP A 184 -9.34 -5.97 12.48
CA ASP A 184 -9.29 -5.01 13.57
C ASP A 184 -10.67 -4.44 13.90
N ARG A 185 -10.91 -4.19 15.18
CA ARG A 185 -12.11 -3.51 15.69
C ARG A 185 -11.81 -2.12 16.26
N ASP A 186 -10.56 -1.85 16.62
CA ASP A 186 -10.13 -0.55 17.11
C ASP A 186 -9.83 0.39 15.92
N PRO A 187 -10.50 1.55 15.81
CA PRO A 187 -10.19 2.55 14.78
C PRO A 187 -8.76 3.11 14.88
N ASP A 188 -8.14 3.12 16.06
CA ASP A 188 -6.78 3.67 16.28
C ASP A 188 -5.66 2.67 16.01
N ASP A 189 -5.96 1.37 16.09
CA ASP A 189 -5.00 0.29 15.84
C ASP A 189 -5.49 -0.63 14.73
N ARG A 190 -4.95 -0.39 13.53
CA ARG A 190 -5.24 -1.16 12.32
C ARG A 190 -4.10 -2.11 11.95
N SER A 191 -3.38 -2.60 12.96
CA SER A 191 -2.18 -3.42 12.75
C SER A 191 -2.47 -4.77 12.09
N GLY A 192 -3.61 -5.40 12.39
CA GLY A 192 -4.07 -6.65 11.79
C GLY A 192 -4.35 -6.50 10.28
N ASP A 193 -5.13 -5.51 9.90
CA ASP A 193 -5.45 -5.21 8.50
C ASP A 193 -4.19 -4.84 7.72
N ARG A 194 -3.25 -4.14 8.35
CA ARG A 194 -1.93 -3.87 7.77
C ARG A 194 -1.10 -5.15 7.61
N ALA A 195 -1.21 -6.11 8.51
CA ALA A 195 -0.55 -7.41 8.36
C ALA A 195 -1.15 -8.19 7.19
N MET A 196 -2.49 -8.27 7.12
CA MET A 196 -3.23 -8.91 6.03
C MET A 196 -2.89 -8.31 4.66
N ALA A 197 -2.80 -6.98 4.57
CA ALA A 197 -2.38 -6.30 3.36
C ALA A 197 -0.94 -6.65 2.93
N ARG A 198 -0.03 -6.89 3.88
CA ARG A 198 1.37 -7.26 3.57
C ARG A 198 1.49 -8.68 3.04
N VAL A 199 0.65 -9.60 3.52
CA VAL A 199 0.60 -10.98 3.03
C VAL A 199 -0.30 -11.15 1.81
N GLY A 200 -0.90 -10.06 1.32
CA GLY A 200 -1.72 -10.05 0.11
C GLY A 200 -3.14 -10.57 0.30
N GLN A 201 -3.63 -10.63 1.54
CA GLN A 201 -4.96 -11.13 1.92
C GLN A 201 -5.97 -10.01 2.18
N LEU A 202 -5.61 -8.76 1.91
CA LEU A 202 -6.50 -7.60 2.02
C LEU A 202 -6.34 -6.71 0.79
N ASP A 203 -7.42 -6.52 0.04
CA ASP A 203 -7.45 -5.67 -1.15
C ASP A 203 -7.65 -4.19 -0.82
N ASP A 204 -8.43 -3.91 0.22
CA ASP A 204 -8.70 -2.55 0.67
C ASP A 204 -9.15 -2.53 2.14
N ALA A 205 -8.74 -1.51 2.89
CA ALA A 205 -9.10 -1.35 4.29
C ALA A 205 -10.54 -0.81 4.46
N THR A 206 -11.40 -1.55 5.17
CA THR A 206 -12.74 -1.05 5.57
C THR A 206 -12.59 0.17 6.49
N PRO A 207 -13.35 1.26 6.25
CA PRO A 207 -13.24 2.46 7.07
C PRO A 207 -13.89 2.23 8.44
N LEU A 208 -13.14 2.50 9.51
CA LEU A 208 -13.63 2.45 10.90
C LEU A 208 -13.60 3.86 11.49
N PHE A 209 -14.74 4.31 12.02
CA PHE A 209 -14.87 5.60 12.68
C PHE A 209 -15.02 5.41 14.18
N GLY A 210 -14.20 6.13 14.96
CA GLY A 210 -14.30 6.20 16.41
C GLY A 210 -14.94 7.51 16.87
N ASN A 211 -15.57 7.50 18.05
CA ASN A 211 -16.05 8.73 18.68
C ASN A 211 -14.86 9.60 19.13
N ARG A 212 -14.86 10.88 18.77
CA ARG A 212 -13.78 11.84 19.08
C ARG A 212 -14.37 13.15 19.56
N GLN A 213 -13.81 13.71 20.64
CA GLN A 213 -14.25 15.00 21.19
C GLN A 213 -13.93 16.17 20.27
N THR A 214 -12.81 16.10 19.54
CA THR A 214 -12.42 17.13 18.56
C THR A 214 -11.79 16.47 17.33
N LEU A 215 -12.24 16.87 16.15
CA LEU A 215 -11.62 16.49 14.89
C LEU A 215 -11.67 17.70 13.95
N ARG A 216 -10.49 18.19 13.54
CA ARG A 216 -10.40 19.33 12.62
C ARG A 216 -10.99 18.92 11.27
N GLN A 217 -11.70 19.85 10.64
CA GLN A 217 -12.18 19.71 9.25
C GLN A 217 -13.19 18.57 9.01
N VAL A 218 -13.82 18.05 10.08
CA VAL A 218 -14.84 16.98 10.00
C VAL A 218 -16.01 17.31 9.07
N GLY A 219 -16.29 18.60 8.86
CA GLY A 219 -17.32 19.06 7.92
C GLY A 219 -17.14 18.58 6.48
N VAL A 220 -15.93 18.14 6.08
CA VAL A 220 -15.73 17.54 4.74
C VAL A 220 -16.49 16.21 4.58
N LEU A 221 -16.83 15.53 5.67
CA LEU A 221 -17.62 14.28 5.62
C LEU A 221 -19.05 14.51 5.08
N MET A 222 -19.56 15.74 5.14
CA MET A 222 -20.83 16.10 4.48
C MET A 222 -20.79 15.93 2.96
N ALA A 223 -19.59 15.83 2.36
CA ALA A 223 -19.42 15.56 0.94
C ALA A 223 -19.41 14.06 0.60
N VAL A 224 -19.41 13.15 1.59
CA VAL A 224 -19.45 11.69 1.35
C VAL A 224 -20.74 11.27 0.64
N PRO A 225 -21.94 11.73 1.02
CA PRO A 225 -23.15 11.45 0.26
C PRO A 225 -23.06 11.90 -1.20
N LEU A 226 -22.45 13.08 -1.45
CA LEU A 226 -22.20 13.57 -2.82
C LEU A 226 -21.23 12.66 -3.59
N LEU A 227 -20.20 12.12 -2.93
CA LEU A 227 -19.28 11.17 -3.54
C LEU A 227 -19.99 9.87 -3.92
N VAL A 228 -20.86 9.35 -3.06
CA VAL A 228 -21.65 8.14 -3.33
C VAL A 228 -22.63 8.38 -4.47
N GLN A 229 -23.39 9.48 -4.41
CA GLN A 229 -24.36 9.85 -5.44
C GLN A 229 -23.69 10.09 -6.80
N SER A 230 -22.47 10.67 -6.82
CA SER A 230 -21.73 10.89 -8.07
C SER A 230 -21.34 9.59 -8.80
N GLY A 231 -21.44 8.43 -8.13
CA GLY A 231 -21.09 7.15 -8.73
C GLY A 231 -19.60 6.96 -9.01
N LEU A 232 -18.75 7.87 -8.51
CA LEU A 232 -17.33 7.90 -8.82
C LEU A 232 -16.64 6.61 -8.37
N LEU A 233 -16.94 6.15 -7.15
CA LEU A 233 -16.35 4.92 -6.59
C LEU A 233 -16.67 3.68 -7.45
N GLY A 234 -17.93 3.53 -7.87
CA GLY A 234 -18.35 2.45 -8.76
C GLY A 234 -17.67 2.54 -10.12
N THR A 235 -17.58 3.73 -10.70
CA THR A 235 -16.92 3.93 -12.00
C THR A 235 -15.42 3.63 -11.94
N PHE A 236 -14.74 4.03 -10.86
CA PHE A 236 -13.35 3.66 -10.62
C PHE A 236 -13.18 2.15 -10.46
N SER A 237 -14.07 1.49 -9.72
CA SER A 237 -14.10 0.03 -9.57
C SER A 237 -14.25 -0.66 -10.95
N THR A 238 -15.20 -0.24 -11.79
CA THR A 238 -15.37 -0.85 -13.12
C THR A 238 -14.15 -0.64 -14.02
N VAL A 239 -13.55 0.54 -14.01
CA VAL A 239 -12.43 0.86 -14.92
C VAL A 239 -11.10 0.32 -14.41
N TYR A 240 -10.80 0.45 -13.12
CA TYR A 240 -9.51 0.06 -12.53
C TYR A 240 -9.55 -1.27 -11.78
N HIS A 241 -10.72 -1.83 -11.50
CA HIS A 241 -10.92 -3.07 -10.75
C HIS A 241 -10.39 -2.95 -9.32
N SER A 242 -9.22 -3.53 -9.05
CA SER A 242 -8.53 -3.39 -7.77
C SER A 242 -7.13 -2.80 -7.96
N LEU A 243 -6.66 -2.10 -6.93
CA LEU A 243 -5.22 -1.90 -6.75
C LEU A 243 -4.65 -3.18 -6.14
N SER A 244 -3.39 -3.52 -6.43
CA SER A 244 -2.77 -4.71 -5.83
C SER A 244 -3.02 -4.75 -4.31
N PRO A 245 -3.15 -5.95 -3.71
CA PRO A 245 -3.49 -6.12 -2.29
C PRO A 245 -2.77 -5.12 -1.41
N ALA A 246 -3.54 -4.25 -0.75
CA ALA A 246 -3.01 -3.12 -0.01
C ALA A 246 -4.01 -2.59 1.01
N PHE A 247 -3.46 -2.07 2.11
CA PHE A 247 -4.24 -1.34 3.10
C PHE A 247 -4.90 -0.10 2.51
N TYR A 248 -4.18 0.66 1.68
CA TYR A 248 -4.74 1.77 0.90
C TYR A 248 -5.08 1.25 -0.50
N GLY A 249 -6.20 0.54 -0.62
CA GLY A 249 -6.71 0.00 -1.87
C GLY A 249 -7.38 1.06 -2.74
N LEU A 250 -8.07 0.63 -3.79
CA LEU A 250 -8.60 1.54 -4.82
C LEU A 250 -9.66 2.50 -4.27
N ARG A 251 -10.69 1.96 -3.62
CA ARG A 251 -11.78 2.75 -3.04
C ARG A 251 -11.22 3.72 -2.00
N THR A 252 -10.40 3.24 -1.06
CA THR A 252 -9.72 4.10 -0.08
C THR A 252 -8.91 5.23 -0.74
N MET A 253 -8.14 4.93 -1.79
CA MET A 253 -7.38 5.96 -2.51
C MET A 253 -8.27 7.00 -3.17
N VAL A 254 -9.38 6.61 -3.79
CA VAL A 254 -10.32 7.55 -4.41
C VAL A 254 -10.96 8.46 -3.36
N VAL A 255 -11.40 7.91 -2.23
CA VAL A 255 -11.94 8.69 -1.10
C VAL A 255 -10.90 9.68 -0.57
N ILE A 256 -9.67 9.21 -0.33
CA ILE A 256 -8.57 10.07 0.15
C ILE A 256 -8.33 11.21 -0.83
N LEU A 257 -8.24 10.94 -2.14
CA LEU A 257 -8.00 11.98 -3.15
C LEU A 257 -9.17 12.97 -3.25
N PHE A 258 -10.42 12.49 -3.20
CA PHE A 258 -11.61 13.32 -3.23
C PHE A 258 -11.68 14.27 -2.03
N LEU A 259 -11.56 13.73 -0.81
CA LEU A 259 -11.58 14.53 0.40
C LEU A 259 -10.38 15.47 0.47
N SER A 260 -9.18 15.01 0.07
CA SER A 260 -7.98 15.86 -0.03
C SER A 260 -8.20 17.04 -0.97
N ALA A 261 -8.88 16.85 -2.10
CA ALA A 261 -9.20 17.94 -3.02
C ALA A 261 -10.10 19.01 -2.36
N LEU A 262 -11.11 18.58 -1.59
CA LEU A 262 -11.99 19.47 -0.83
C LEU A 262 -11.27 20.20 0.31
N LEU A 263 -10.35 19.52 0.99
CA LEU A 263 -9.45 20.09 2.00
C LEU A 263 -8.35 20.98 1.43
N ARG A 264 -8.33 21.21 0.10
CA ARG A 264 -7.31 21.96 -0.64
C ARG A 264 -5.89 21.36 -0.57
N ILE A 265 -5.78 20.08 -0.28
CA ILE A 265 -4.55 19.29 -0.35
C ILE A 265 -4.33 18.85 -1.80
N LYS A 266 -3.82 19.77 -2.64
CA LYS A 266 -3.72 19.58 -4.10
C LYS A 266 -2.55 18.72 -4.57
N ARG A 267 -1.57 18.44 -3.71
CA ARG A 267 -0.32 17.76 -4.08
C ARG A 267 0.02 16.69 -3.06
N PRO A 268 0.59 15.53 -3.47
CA PRO A 268 1.01 14.49 -2.53
C PRO A 268 1.99 15.01 -1.47
N GLU A 269 2.81 16.01 -1.79
CA GLU A 269 3.77 16.59 -0.85
C GLU A 269 3.11 17.27 0.35
N HIS A 270 1.92 17.84 0.16
CA HIS A 270 1.20 18.58 1.21
C HIS A 270 0.74 17.65 2.34
N PHE A 271 0.68 16.33 2.14
CA PHE A 271 0.39 15.38 3.23
C PHE A 271 1.38 15.46 4.40
N LYS A 272 2.58 16.04 4.20
CA LYS A 272 3.56 16.26 5.28
C LYS A 272 3.19 17.39 6.23
N GLU A 273 2.29 18.28 5.81
CA GLU A 273 1.88 19.47 6.57
C GLU A 273 0.78 19.14 7.57
N TYR A 274 0.18 17.94 7.49
CA TYR A 274 -0.93 17.49 8.32
C TYR A 274 -0.47 16.40 9.29
N ASN A 275 -1.09 16.38 10.47
CA ASN A 275 -0.93 15.26 11.39
C ASN A 275 -1.54 14.01 10.75
N PRO A 276 -0.76 12.92 10.59
CA PRO A 276 -1.23 11.76 9.87
C PRO A 276 -2.30 10.97 10.62
N GLN A 277 -2.35 10.99 11.97
CA GLN A 277 -3.43 10.35 12.72
C GLN A 277 -4.74 11.15 12.56
N GLU A 278 -4.70 12.47 12.78
CA GLU A 278 -5.90 13.32 12.64
C GLU A 278 -6.51 13.23 11.24
N LEU A 279 -5.67 13.27 10.20
CA LEU A 279 -6.12 13.12 8.82
C LEU A 279 -6.58 11.68 8.52
N GLY A 280 -5.97 10.68 9.16
CA GLY A 280 -6.39 9.28 9.07
C GLY A 280 -7.80 9.08 9.60
N HIS A 281 -8.09 9.60 10.80
CA HIS A 281 -9.41 9.49 11.43
C HIS A 281 -10.51 10.08 10.55
N LEU A 282 -10.20 11.16 9.83
CA LEU A 282 -11.14 11.77 8.88
C LEU A 282 -11.49 10.84 7.71
N PHE A 283 -10.59 9.92 7.34
CA PHE A 283 -10.80 8.93 6.30
C PHE A 283 -11.35 7.60 6.83
N GLY A 284 -11.59 7.48 8.15
CA GLY A 284 -11.94 6.23 8.80
C GLY A 284 -10.76 5.25 8.88
N LEU A 285 -9.54 5.76 9.00
CA LEU A 285 -8.32 4.97 9.09
C LEU A 285 -7.56 5.35 10.37
N ASP A 286 -6.69 4.46 10.86
CA ASP A 286 -5.73 4.76 11.95
C ASP A 286 -4.79 5.91 11.58
N ARG A 287 -4.41 5.99 10.30
CA ARG A 287 -3.43 6.96 9.81
C ARG A 287 -3.55 7.22 8.31
N ALA A 288 -3.40 8.49 7.93
CA ALA A 288 -3.26 8.92 6.54
C ALA A 288 -2.00 8.33 5.86
N PRO A 289 -2.05 8.11 4.54
CA PRO A 289 -0.92 7.57 3.79
C PRO A 289 0.26 8.55 3.78
N GLU A 290 1.48 8.00 3.80
CA GLU A 290 2.68 8.81 3.58
C GLU A 290 2.76 9.28 2.11
N VAL A 291 3.49 10.38 1.87
CA VAL A 291 3.74 10.92 0.53
C VAL A 291 4.27 9.85 -0.44
N LYS A 292 5.16 8.98 0.03
CA LYS A 292 5.72 7.89 -0.79
C LYS A 292 4.63 6.89 -1.22
N THR A 293 3.66 6.64 -0.34
CA THR A 293 2.54 5.72 -0.58
C THR A 293 1.57 6.33 -1.60
N VAL A 294 1.18 7.59 -1.41
CA VAL A 294 0.32 8.32 -2.35
C VAL A 294 0.97 8.36 -3.75
N ARG A 295 2.25 8.76 -3.83
CA ARG A 295 3.00 8.79 -5.10
C ARG A 295 3.07 7.42 -5.76
N ARG A 296 3.36 6.36 -5.00
CA ARG A 296 3.43 4.99 -5.52
C ARG A 296 2.08 4.55 -6.10
N LYS A 297 0.98 4.78 -5.38
CA LYS A 297 -0.37 4.42 -5.82
C LYS A 297 -0.83 5.23 -7.03
N LEU A 298 -0.56 6.53 -7.07
CA LEU A 298 -0.82 7.35 -8.26
C LEU A 298 0.01 6.89 -9.47
N THR A 299 1.26 6.47 -9.26
CA THR A 299 2.11 5.92 -10.32
C THR A 299 1.55 4.59 -10.85
N GLU A 300 1.06 3.73 -9.95
CA GLU A 300 0.40 2.47 -10.31
C GLU A 300 -0.86 2.71 -11.15
N LEU A 301 -1.70 3.69 -10.76
CA LEU A 301 -2.89 4.08 -11.53
C LEU A 301 -2.50 4.66 -12.89
N ALA A 302 -1.53 5.58 -12.93
CA ALA A 302 -1.07 6.20 -14.17
C ALA A 302 -0.49 5.16 -15.14
N GLY A 303 0.26 4.17 -14.64
CA GLY A 303 0.83 3.10 -15.44
C GLY A 303 -0.19 2.22 -16.17
N ARG A 304 -1.45 2.20 -15.72
CA ARG A 304 -2.54 1.46 -16.39
C ARG A 304 -3.13 2.22 -17.58
N ASN A 305 -2.84 3.52 -17.75
CA ASN A 305 -3.29 4.35 -18.87
C ASN A 305 -4.81 4.44 -19.11
N ARG A 306 -5.65 4.12 -18.11
CA ARG A 306 -7.12 4.13 -18.23
C ARG A 306 -7.79 5.47 -17.88
N ALA A 307 -7.02 6.56 -17.83
CA ALA A 307 -7.55 7.87 -17.44
C ALA A 307 -8.63 8.37 -18.42
N ARG A 308 -8.44 8.16 -19.73
CA ARG A 308 -9.42 8.53 -20.76
C ARG A 308 -10.71 7.73 -20.61
N GLU A 309 -10.61 6.41 -20.45
CA GLU A 309 -11.75 5.52 -20.23
C GLU A 309 -12.54 5.93 -18.99
N LEU A 310 -11.85 6.26 -17.89
CA LEU A 310 -12.48 6.77 -16.68
C LEU A 310 -13.25 8.06 -16.94
N MET A 311 -12.63 9.04 -17.62
CA MET A 311 -13.30 10.31 -17.93
C MET A 311 -14.56 10.10 -18.78
N PHE A 312 -14.49 9.23 -19.79
CA PHE A 312 -15.65 8.87 -20.59
C PHE A 312 -16.73 8.16 -19.78
N ALA A 313 -16.37 7.19 -18.93
CA ALA A 313 -17.34 6.47 -18.11
C ALA A 313 -18.05 7.39 -17.11
N VAL A 314 -17.32 8.32 -16.48
CA VAL A 314 -17.91 9.34 -15.59
C VAL A 314 -18.81 10.30 -16.37
N ALA A 315 -18.40 10.73 -17.57
CA ALA A 315 -19.21 11.60 -18.40
C ALA A 315 -20.49 10.92 -18.87
N GLN A 316 -20.39 9.67 -19.34
CA GLN A 316 -21.54 8.88 -19.80
C GLN A 316 -22.55 8.68 -18.67
N ARG A 317 -22.08 8.32 -17.47
CA ARG A 317 -22.96 8.19 -16.32
C ARG A 317 -23.73 9.49 -16.01
N ARG A 318 -23.06 10.64 -16.08
CA ARG A 318 -23.71 11.94 -15.86
C ARG A 318 -24.73 12.29 -16.94
N ILE A 319 -24.47 11.88 -18.19
CA ILE A 319 -25.41 12.00 -19.31
C ILE A 319 -26.64 11.13 -19.05
N ASP A 320 -26.43 9.89 -18.60
CA ASP A 320 -27.51 8.94 -18.33
C ASP A 320 -28.35 9.38 -17.11
N ASP A 321 -27.72 9.99 -16.09
CA ASP A 321 -28.39 10.50 -14.88
C ASP A 321 -29.22 11.77 -15.17
N ASP A 322 -28.86 12.59 -16.16
CA ASP A 322 -29.56 13.83 -16.53
C ASP A 322 -29.45 14.11 -18.05
N PRO A 323 -30.23 13.40 -18.89
CA PRO A 323 -30.12 13.48 -20.35
C PRO A 323 -30.50 14.85 -20.91
N ASP A 324 -31.34 15.60 -20.21
CA ASP A 324 -31.81 16.91 -20.63
C ASP A 324 -30.72 18.00 -20.52
N ARG A 325 -29.69 17.78 -19.69
CA ARG A 325 -28.55 18.71 -19.52
C ARG A 325 -27.48 18.62 -20.60
N VAL A 326 -27.53 17.62 -21.47
CA VAL A 326 -26.46 17.36 -22.46
C VAL A 326 -26.49 18.35 -23.62
N ALA A 327 -27.59 19.09 -23.80
CA ALA A 327 -27.76 20.06 -24.88
C ALA A 327 -27.01 21.39 -24.68
N PHE A 328 -26.31 21.61 -23.55
CA PHE A 328 -25.57 22.84 -23.31
C PHE A 328 -24.12 22.75 -23.82
N LEU A 329 -23.85 23.39 -24.96
CA LEU A 329 -22.48 23.63 -25.43
C LEU A 329 -21.82 24.70 -24.56
N TYR A 330 -21.01 24.27 -23.60
CA TYR A 330 -20.16 25.20 -22.83
C TYR A 330 -18.89 25.50 -23.64
N ILE A 331 -18.84 26.68 -24.27
CA ILE A 331 -17.61 27.19 -24.89
C ILE A 331 -16.71 27.69 -23.75
N ASP A 332 -15.86 26.81 -23.23
CA ASP A 332 -14.85 27.17 -22.24
C ASP A 332 -13.78 28.06 -22.91
N GLY A 333 -13.64 29.30 -22.43
CA GLY A 333 -12.70 30.30 -22.94
C GLY A 333 -11.24 30.02 -22.58
N HIS A 334 -10.82 28.77 -22.48
CA HIS A 334 -9.44 28.40 -22.16
C HIS A 334 -8.55 28.46 -23.41
N VAL A 335 -8.02 29.66 -23.66
CA VAL A 335 -6.93 29.94 -24.61
C VAL A 335 -5.57 29.53 -24.01
N ARG A 336 -5.43 28.25 -23.64
CA ARG A 336 -4.13 27.66 -23.35
C ARG A 336 -4.05 26.29 -23.98
N GLU A 337 -3.25 26.21 -25.03
CA GLU A 337 -2.88 24.96 -25.67
C GLU A 337 -2.25 24.01 -24.63
N TYR A 338 -2.82 22.82 -24.48
CA TYR A 338 -2.22 21.75 -23.70
C TYR A 338 -1.10 21.13 -24.52
N TYR A 339 0.14 21.50 -24.24
CA TYR A 339 1.31 20.74 -24.68
C TYR A 339 1.40 19.50 -23.79
N GLY A 340 1.07 18.34 -24.38
CA GLY A 340 1.18 17.02 -23.74
C GLY A 340 2.60 16.62 -23.42
#